data_AF-A0A6L8UF05-F1
#
_entry.id   AF-A0A6L8UF05-F1
#
_cell.length_a   1.000
_cell.length_b   1.000
_cell.length_c   1.000
_cell.angle_alpha   90.00
_cell.angle_beta   90.00
_cell.angle_gamma   90.00
#
_symmetry.space_group_name_H-M   'P 1'
#
loop_
_entity.id
_entity.type
_entity.pdbx_description
1 polymer ?
#
loop_
_entity_poly.entity_id
_entity_poly.type
_entity_poly.pdbx_seq_one_letter_code
_entity_poly.pdbx_strand_id
1 'polypeptide(L)'
;MVLKGGSHLTGTILFAGPDSLKMRITSPQVITLNKSDITLSSPVQGIEKPFIDRHGYSIRLSASSLTGRNDEEKTGSMSFHFSNAYTFKNGLSIGFGTGYEEFDVTVMPVYADLRYHPLKTRMSPFAWIKSGWSFGFGKLDDGRYYYYNFPESKGGLMFNTGAGMELASWRRNAVNIGVGYRYQKITYKYEHDRSERYMNELITCYNRLEVQFGFVFR
;
A
#
# COMPACT_ATOMS: atom_id res chain seq x y z
N MET A 1 -22.27 1.65 35.16
CA MET A 1 -23.43 1.16 35.96
C MET A 1 -22.98 -0.07 36.73
N VAL A 2 -23.46 -0.26 37.95
CA VAL A 2 -23.19 -1.46 38.75
C VAL A 2 -24.48 -2.28 38.83
N LEU A 3 -24.42 -3.53 38.40
CA LEU A 3 -25.54 -4.46 38.52
C LEU A 3 -25.64 -4.98 39.95
N LYS A 4 -26.83 -5.43 40.38
CA LYS A 4 -27.05 -6.02 41.71
C LYS A 4 -26.14 -7.22 42.01
N GLY A 5 -25.65 -7.91 40.97
CA GLY A 5 -24.64 -8.98 41.09
C GLY A 5 -23.19 -8.51 41.15
N GLY A 6 -22.91 -7.23 41.43
CA GLY A 6 -21.56 -6.67 41.56
C GLY A 6 -20.81 -6.45 40.23
N SER A 7 -21.39 -6.84 39.10
CA SER A 7 -20.79 -6.63 37.78
C SER A 7 -20.83 -5.15 37.37
N HIS A 8 -19.71 -4.64 36.87
CA HIS A 8 -19.59 -3.27 36.38
C HIS A 8 -19.79 -3.24 34.86
N LEU A 9 -20.76 -2.44 34.41
CA LEU A 9 -21.01 -2.18 32.99
C LEU A 9 -20.52 -0.79 32.61
N THR A 10 -19.58 -0.75 31.67
CA THR A 10 -19.08 0.49 31.05
C THR A 10 -19.68 0.66 29.66
N GLY A 11 -20.14 1.87 29.34
CA GLY A 11 -20.86 2.16 28.10
C GLY A 11 -21.57 3.50 28.09
N THR A 12 -22.28 3.77 27.01
CA THR A 12 -23.07 4.99 26.81
C THR A 12 -24.55 4.69 27.08
N ILE A 13 -25.19 5.51 27.91
CA ILE A 13 -26.64 5.41 28.15
C ILE A 13 -27.35 6.00 26.93
N LEU A 14 -28.22 5.22 26.30
CA LEU A 14 -29.04 5.64 25.16
C LEU A 14 -30.42 6.15 25.59
N PHE A 15 -30.96 5.59 26.68
CA PHE A 15 -32.26 5.98 27.23
C PHE A 15 -32.34 5.55 28.70
N ALA A 16 -32.92 6.38 29.55
CA ALA A 16 -33.21 6.08 30.95
C ALA A 16 -34.65 6.52 31.28
N GLY A 17 -35.55 5.54 31.40
CA GLY A 17 -36.93 5.75 31.83
C GLY A 17 -37.18 5.19 33.24
N PRO A 18 -38.39 5.34 33.78
CA PRO A 18 -38.74 4.89 35.13
C PRO A 18 -38.53 3.38 35.34
N ASP A 19 -38.88 2.58 34.33
CA ASP A 19 -38.86 1.11 34.40
C ASP A 19 -37.78 0.45 33.53
N SER A 20 -37.07 1.21 32.69
CA SER A 20 -36.08 0.63 31.79
C SER A 20 -34.91 1.55 31.46
N LEU A 21 -33.72 0.95 31.37
CA LEU A 21 -32.48 1.60 30.95
C LEU A 21 -32.00 0.90 29.66
N LYS A 22 -31.81 1.67 28.58
CA LYS A 22 -31.11 1.20 27.38
C LYS A 22 -29.69 1.74 27.38
N MET A 23 -28.72 0.86 27.30
CA MET A 23 -27.29 1.19 27.33
C MET A 23 -26.57 0.46 26.20
N ARG A 24 -25.64 1.15 25.53
CA ARG A 24 -24.71 0.56 24.57
C ARG A 24 -23.38 0.29 25.26
N ILE A 25 -22.96 -0.97 25.30
CA ILE A 25 -21.64 -1.37 25.80
C ILE A 25 -20.59 -0.95 24.78
N THR A 26 -19.57 -0.22 25.23
CA THR A 26 -18.53 0.35 24.34
C THR A 26 -17.17 -0.33 24.49
N SER A 27 -16.99 -1.20 25.48
CA SER A 27 -15.74 -1.91 25.75
C SER A 27 -15.97 -3.41 25.90
N PRO A 28 -15.03 -4.26 25.47
CA PRO A 28 -15.07 -5.69 25.76
C PRO A 28 -15.10 -5.91 27.28
N GLN A 29 -16.14 -6.57 27.78
CA GLN A 29 -16.30 -6.88 29.19
C GLN A 29 -17.02 -8.23 29.35
N VAL A 30 -16.57 -9.03 30.32
CA VAL A 30 -17.19 -10.31 30.68
C VAL A 30 -18.26 -10.04 31.74
N ILE A 31 -19.48 -10.51 31.49
CA ILE A 31 -20.62 -10.32 32.39
C ILE A 31 -21.18 -11.69 32.73
N THR A 32 -21.36 -11.95 34.02
CA THR A 32 -22.05 -13.15 34.50
C THR A 32 -23.53 -12.82 34.66
N LEU A 33 -24.39 -13.49 33.88
CA LEU A 33 -25.84 -13.34 33.94
C LEU A 33 -26.47 -14.62 34.49
N ASN A 34 -27.52 -14.49 35.29
CA ASN A 34 -28.30 -15.66 35.70
C ASN A 34 -29.09 -16.19 34.50
N LYS A 35 -29.16 -17.52 34.39
CA LYS A 35 -29.86 -18.17 33.29
C LYS A 35 -31.36 -17.85 33.26
N SER A 36 -31.95 -17.52 34.41
CA SER A 36 -33.34 -17.04 34.55
C SER A 36 -33.60 -15.72 33.83
N ASP A 37 -32.56 -14.91 33.66
CA ASP A 37 -32.65 -13.55 33.13
C ASP A 37 -32.42 -13.54 31.60
N ILE A 38 -32.22 -14.72 30.99
CA ILE A 38 -31.94 -14.91 29.57
C ILE A 38 -33.18 -15.49 28.89
N THR A 39 -33.90 -14.67 28.13
CA THR A 39 -35.12 -15.08 27.42
C THR A 39 -34.85 -15.88 26.14
N LEU A 40 -33.72 -15.64 25.47
CA LEU A 40 -33.35 -16.33 24.24
C LEU A 40 -31.82 -16.37 24.07
N SER A 41 -31.26 -17.56 23.83
CA SER A 41 -29.85 -17.75 23.50
C SER A 41 -29.73 -18.27 22.07
N SER A 42 -29.80 -17.36 21.09
CA SER A 42 -29.43 -17.70 19.72
C SER A 42 -27.91 -17.67 19.59
N PRO A 43 -27.28 -18.65 18.91
CA PRO A 43 -25.90 -18.49 18.47
C PRO A 43 -25.84 -17.25 17.59
N VAL A 44 -24.99 -16.29 17.97
CA VAL A 44 -24.79 -15.06 17.20
C VAL A 44 -24.21 -15.46 15.84
N GLN A 45 -25.07 -15.57 14.83
CA GLN A 45 -24.65 -15.71 13.45
C GLN A 45 -24.05 -14.37 13.00
N GLY A 46 -22.73 -14.30 13.04
CA GLY A 46 -21.98 -13.15 12.55
C GLY A 46 -21.80 -12.09 13.63
N ILE A 47 -20.63 -12.09 14.26
CA ILE A 47 -20.06 -10.86 14.79
C ILE A 47 -20.05 -9.88 13.60
N GLU A 48 -20.89 -8.84 13.64
CA GLU A 48 -20.81 -7.75 12.67
C GLU A 48 -19.36 -7.28 12.65
N LYS A 49 -18.64 -7.58 11.57
CA LYS A 49 -17.28 -7.07 11.40
C LYS A 49 -17.43 -5.54 11.39
N PRO A 50 -16.71 -4.80 12.24
CA PRO A 50 -16.85 -3.35 12.28
C PRO A 50 -16.65 -2.81 10.87
N PHE A 51 -17.70 -2.21 10.31
CA PHE A 51 -17.68 -1.59 9.00
C PHE A 51 -16.78 -0.36 9.10
N ILE A 52 -15.57 -0.46 8.54
CA ILE A 52 -14.66 0.67 8.48
C ILE A 52 -14.95 1.42 7.20
N ASP A 53 -15.45 2.64 7.36
CA ASP A 53 -15.64 3.53 6.25
C ASP A 53 -14.28 4.08 5.79
N ARG A 54 -13.88 3.73 4.56
CA ARG A 54 -12.54 3.99 3.99
C ARG A 54 -12.54 5.09 2.94
N HIS A 55 -13.69 5.71 2.68
CA HIS A 55 -13.80 6.74 1.64
C HIS A 55 -13.06 8.02 2.03
N GLY A 56 -12.58 8.76 1.02
CA GLY A 56 -11.89 10.03 1.21
C GLY A 56 -10.45 10.02 0.74
N TYR A 57 -9.77 11.11 1.03
CA TYR A 57 -8.38 11.34 0.65
C TYR A 57 -7.43 10.52 1.52
N SER A 58 -6.33 10.06 0.93
CA SER A 58 -5.29 9.33 1.64
C SER A 58 -3.92 9.65 1.08
N ILE A 59 -2.94 9.69 1.99
CA ILE A 59 -1.52 9.75 1.67
C ILE A 59 -0.92 8.38 1.97
N ARG A 60 -0.11 7.86 1.06
CA ARG A 60 0.55 6.55 1.20
C ARG A 60 2.05 6.68 1.04
N LEU A 61 2.75 6.08 1.98
CA LEU A 61 4.20 5.89 1.97
C LEU A 61 4.48 4.40 1.91
N SER A 62 5.37 3.94 1.04
CA SER A 62 5.77 2.53 1.01
C SER A 62 7.23 2.35 0.69
N ALA A 63 7.88 1.42 1.37
CA ALA A 63 9.19 0.90 1.04
C ALA A 63 9.03 -0.51 0.45
N SER A 64 9.84 -0.88 -0.53
CA SER A 64 9.73 -2.19 -1.16
C SER A 64 11.09 -2.73 -1.58
N SER A 65 11.30 -4.03 -1.34
CA SER A 65 12.45 -4.75 -1.87
C SER A 65 12.08 -5.35 -3.22
N LEU A 66 12.94 -5.13 -4.21
CA LEU A 66 12.81 -5.60 -5.57
C LEU A 66 13.86 -6.67 -5.81
N THR A 67 13.43 -7.92 -5.97
CA THR A 67 14.29 -9.06 -6.27
C THR A 67 13.94 -9.61 -7.64
N GLY A 68 14.96 -9.88 -8.47
CA GLY A 68 14.75 -10.29 -9.84
C GLY A 68 16.07 -10.55 -10.54
N ARG A 69 15.99 -11.18 -11.70
CA ARG A 69 17.15 -11.51 -12.52
C ARG A 69 17.37 -10.37 -13.52
N ASN A 70 18.49 -9.68 -13.41
CA ASN A 70 19.07 -8.98 -14.56
C ASN A 70 20.01 -9.94 -15.26
N ASP A 71 20.26 -9.71 -16.55
CA ASP A 71 21.06 -10.62 -17.38
C ASP A 71 22.53 -10.74 -16.93
N GLU A 72 23.00 -9.92 -15.99
CA GLU A 72 24.41 -9.94 -15.56
C GLU A 72 24.68 -10.10 -14.06
N GLU A 73 23.75 -9.77 -13.14
CA GLU A 73 24.00 -10.02 -11.70
C GLU A 73 22.72 -9.98 -10.84
N LYS A 74 22.76 -10.65 -9.69
CA LYS A 74 21.61 -10.80 -8.76
C LYS A 74 21.66 -9.68 -7.71
N THR A 75 21.32 -8.45 -8.09
CA THR A 75 21.27 -7.30 -7.18
C THR A 75 19.85 -7.08 -6.65
N GLY A 76 19.68 -7.19 -5.33
CA GLY A 76 18.46 -6.77 -4.66
C GLY A 76 18.42 -5.23 -4.60
N SER A 77 17.31 -4.64 -5.00
CA SER A 77 17.13 -3.17 -4.99
C SER A 77 16.07 -2.74 -4.00
N MET A 78 16.19 -1.52 -3.50
CA MET A 78 15.19 -0.91 -2.63
C MET A 78 14.44 0.19 -3.38
N SER A 79 13.16 0.33 -3.10
CA SER A 79 12.31 1.38 -3.65
C SER A 79 11.48 2.03 -2.56
N PHE A 80 11.33 3.35 -2.66
CA PHE A 80 10.49 4.15 -1.78
C PHE A 80 9.47 4.87 -2.64
N HIS A 81 8.22 4.89 -2.19
CA HIS A 81 7.12 5.47 -2.95
C HIS A 81 6.27 6.35 -2.05
N PHE A 82 5.84 7.47 -2.62
CA PHE A 82 4.90 8.41 -2.04
C PHE A 82 3.74 8.61 -3.01
N SER A 83 2.51 8.46 -2.54
CA SER A 83 1.33 8.63 -3.39
C SER A 83 0.17 9.27 -2.66
N ASN A 84 -0.65 9.98 -3.43
CA ASN A 84 -1.87 10.61 -2.98
C ASN A 84 -3.04 9.98 -3.74
N ALA A 85 -4.10 9.63 -3.04
CA ALA A 85 -5.23 8.96 -3.66
C ALA A 85 -6.56 9.25 -2.97
N TYR A 86 -7.62 9.27 -3.77
CA TYR A 86 -8.98 9.35 -3.29
C TYR A 86 -9.66 7.99 -3.37
N THR A 87 -10.25 7.55 -2.26
CA THR A 87 -10.98 6.28 -2.15
C THR A 87 -12.48 6.53 -2.21
N PHE A 88 -13.17 5.85 -3.12
CA PHE A 88 -14.62 5.90 -3.27
C PHE A 88 -15.30 4.91 -2.33
N LYS A 89 -16.61 5.11 -2.11
CA LYS A 89 -17.43 4.25 -1.25
C LYS A 89 -17.48 2.79 -1.73
N ASN A 90 -17.17 2.49 -2.99
CA ASN A 90 -17.11 1.12 -3.51
C ASN A 90 -15.79 0.39 -3.20
N GLY A 91 -14.83 1.04 -2.53
CA GLY A 91 -13.52 0.46 -2.21
C GLY A 91 -12.46 0.65 -3.30
N LEU A 92 -12.82 1.25 -4.43
CA LEU A 92 -11.89 1.69 -5.46
C LEU A 92 -11.16 2.95 -5.00
N SER A 93 -9.86 3.00 -5.20
CA SER A 93 -9.02 4.16 -4.96
C SER A 93 -8.27 4.53 -6.23
N ILE A 94 -8.29 5.81 -6.57
CA ILE A 94 -7.55 6.36 -7.72
C ILE A 94 -6.63 7.45 -7.20
N GLY A 95 -5.40 7.49 -7.69
CA GLY A 95 -4.40 8.45 -7.26
C GLY A 95 -3.24 8.55 -8.22
N PHE A 96 -2.24 9.27 -7.77
CA PHE A 96 -0.95 9.38 -8.44
C PHE A 96 0.16 9.41 -7.40
N GLY A 97 1.37 9.07 -7.82
CA GLY A 97 2.50 9.03 -6.93
C GLY A 97 3.81 9.21 -7.65
N THR A 98 4.84 9.32 -6.83
CA THR A 98 6.22 9.31 -7.25
C THR A 98 7.02 8.40 -6.34
N GLY A 99 8.28 8.16 -6.66
CA GLY A 99 9.12 7.30 -5.87
C GLY A 99 10.60 7.53 -6.15
N TYR A 100 11.41 6.78 -5.44
CA TYR A 100 12.83 6.72 -5.59
C TYR A 100 13.20 5.24 -5.66
N GLU A 101 13.87 4.83 -6.72
CA GLU A 101 14.24 3.43 -6.95
C GLU A 101 15.73 3.34 -7.23
N GLU A 102 16.41 2.53 -6.43
CA GLU A 102 17.86 2.33 -6.49
C GLU A 102 18.15 1.04 -7.24
N PHE A 103 18.23 1.13 -8.57
CA PHE A 103 18.72 0.07 -9.45
C PHE A 103 20.22 0.23 -9.72
N ASP A 104 20.69 -0.19 -10.89
CA ASP A 104 22.04 0.13 -11.39
C ASP A 104 22.17 1.64 -11.69
N VAL A 105 21.03 2.29 -11.96
CA VAL A 105 20.87 3.73 -12.08
C VAL A 105 19.70 4.15 -11.19
N THR A 106 19.88 5.24 -10.45
CA THR A 106 18.80 5.82 -9.64
C THR A 106 17.72 6.39 -10.56
N VAL A 107 16.46 6.04 -10.31
CA VAL A 107 15.32 6.56 -11.07
C VAL A 107 14.20 7.06 -10.16
N MET A 108 13.43 8.02 -10.67
CA MET A 108 12.24 8.55 -10.02
C MET A 108 11.02 8.29 -10.91
N PRO A 109 10.18 7.29 -10.59
CA PRO A 109 8.89 7.08 -11.24
C PRO A 109 7.92 8.22 -10.94
N VAL A 110 7.08 8.55 -11.92
CA VAL A 110 5.82 9.29 -11.75
C VAL A 110 4.72 8.44 -12.37
N TYR A 111 3.71 8.09 -11.59
CA TYR A 111 2.73 7.08 -11.97
C TYR A 111 1.32 7.40 -11.48
N ALA A 112 0.33 6.89 -12.21
CA ALA A 112 -1.03 6.75 -11.73
C ALA A 112 -1.14 5.48 -10.86
N ASP A 113 -1.94 5.54 -9.80
CA ASP A 113 -2.15 4.45 -8.83
C ASP A 113 -3.65 4.11 -8.75
N LEU A 114 -3.98 2.88 -9.16
CA LEU A 114 -5.30 2.29 -9.04
C LEU A 114 -5.26 1.19 -8.00
N ARG A 115 -6.13 1.24 -7.00
CA ARG A 115 -6.21 0.22 -5.94
C ARG A 115 -7.65 -0.17 -5.68
N TYR A 116 -7.89 -1.44 -5.39
CA TYR A 116 -9.23 -1.93 -5.07
C TYR A 116 -9.24 -2.75 -3.79
N HIS A 117 -10.16 -2.41 -2.88
CA HIS A 117 -10.40 -3.12 -1.63
C HIS A 117 -11.78 -3.81 -1.70
N PRO A 118 -11.83 -5.13 -1.96
CA PRO A 118 -13.10 -5.84 -2.06
C PRO A 118 -13.83 -5.98 -0.71
N LEU A 119 -13.11 -5.90 0.42
CA LEU A 119 -13.68 -6.06 1.76
C LEU A 119 -13.45 -4.82 2.62
N LYS A 120 -14.49 -4.33 3.31
CA LYS A 120 -14.39 -3.14 4.19
C LYS A 120 -14.19 -3.52 5.66
N THR A 121 -13.26 -4.42 5.89
CA THR A 121 -12.95 -4.97 7.23
C THR A 121 -11.69 -4.32 7.81
N ARG A 122 -11.44 -4.54 9.11
CA ARG A 122 -10.19 -4.06 9.75
C ARG A 122 -8.94 -4.58 9.05
N MET A 123 -8.96 -5.85 8.66
CA MET A 123 -7.98 -6.46 7.80
C MET A 123 -8.61 -6.63 6.42
N SER A 124 -8.15 -5.87 5.43
CA SER A 124 -8.70 -5.87 4.08
C SER A 124 -7.67 -6.37 3.10
N PRO A 125 -7.95 -7.39 2.28
CA PRO A 125 -7.18 -7.62 1.08
C PRO A 125 -7.31 -6.42 0.15
N PHE A 126 -6.30 -6.20 -0.68
CA PHE A 126 -6.34 -5.21 -1.75
C PHE A 126 -5.50 -5.69 -2.93
N ALA A 127 -5.85 -5.20 -4.12
CA ALA A 127 -5.02 -5.31 -5.31
C ALA A 127 -4.68 -3.90 -5.81
N TRP A 128 -3.53 -3.75 -6.44
CA TRP A 128 -3.10 -2.48 -7.02
C TRP A 128 -2.53 -2.64 -8.42
N ILE A 129 -2.62 -1.55 -9.18
CA ILE A 129 -1.97 -1.35 -10.46
C ILE A 129 -1.38 0.06 -10.42
N LYS A 130 -0.09 0.17 -10.72
CA LYS A 130 0.61 1.44 -10.93
C LYS A 130 1.16 1.45 -12.34
N SER A 131 0.99 2.56 -13.04
CA SER A 131 1.51 2.72 -14.41
C SER A 131 1.98 4.15 -14.62
N GLY A 132 3.13 4.32 -15.25
CA GLY A 132 3.75 5.63 -15.38
C GLY A 132 5.05 5.65 -16.15
N TRP A 133 5.81 6.72 -15.92
CA TRP A 133 7.12 6.96 -16.52
C TRP A 133 8.15 7.19 -15.43
N SER A 134 9.27 6.48 -15.51
CA SER A 134 10.43 6.64 -14.64
C SER A 134 11.44 7.53 -15.30
N PHE A 135 11.88 8.58 -14.60
CA PHE A 135 12.94 9.48 -15.04
C PHE A 135 14.27 9.02 -14.43
N GLY A 136 15.30 8.88 -15.25
CA GLY A 136 16.63 8.48 -14.78
C GLY A 136 17.43 9.66 -14.24
N PHE A 137 17.99 9.50 -13.05
CA PHE A 137 18.87 10.47 -12.41
C PHE A 137 20.12 9.74 -11.90
N GLY A 138 21.07 9.46 -12.79
CA GLY A 138 22.32 8.84 -12.41
C GLY A 138 23.24 8.59 -13.61
N LYS A 139 24.54 8.64 -13.36
CA LYS A 139 25.57 8.14 -14.28
C LYS A 139 25.77 6.65 -13.96
N LEU A 140 25.94 5.80 -14.96
CA LEU A 140 26.39 4.41 -14.71
C LEU A 140 27.74 4.50 -13.99
N ASP A 141 27.79 4.14 -12.71
CA ASP A 141 29.03 4.07 -11.95
C ASP A 141 29.68 2.70 -12.21
N ASP A 142 30.13 2.50 -13.44
CA ASP A 142 30.94 1.35 -13.79
C ASP A 142 32.41 1.77 -13.62
N GLY A 143 33.00 1.31 -12.52
CA GLY A 143 34.36 1.67 -12.14
C GLY A 143 35.35 1.34 -13.26
N ARG A 144 36.08 2.38 -13.69
CA ARG A 144 37.16 2.43 -14.69
C ARG A 144 36.67 2.68 -16.13
N TYR A 145 36.62 3.93 -16.55
CA TYR A 145 37.27 4.45 -17.78
C TYR A 145 36.96 5.96 -17.91
N TYR A 146 37.97 6.79 -17.71
CA TYR A 146 37.89 8.26 -17.61
C TYR A 146 37.66 8.98 -18.97
N TYR A 147 37.17 8.29 -20.02
CA TYR A 147 37.25 8.80 -21.40
C TYR A 147 36.01 8.61 -22.29
N TYR A 148 34.88 8.15 -21.75
CA TYR A 148 33.64 8.04 -22.53
C TYR A 148 32.54 8.89 -21.89
N ASN A 149 31.90 9.75 -22.70
CA ASN A 149 30.69 10.46 -22.30
C ASN A 149 29.62 9.44 -21.88
N PHE A 150 29.28 9.45 -20.59
CA PHE A 150 28.30 8.52 -20.03
C PHE A 150 26.92 8.79 -20.63
N PRO A 151 26.13 7.73 -20.94
CA PRO A 151 24.83 7.89 -21.57
C PRO A 151 23.83 8.58 -20.63
N GLU A 152 23.15 9.61 -21.12
CA GLU A 152 22.02 10.22 -20.43
C GLU A 152 20.85 9.22 -20.39
N SER A 153 20.48 8.77 -19.19
CA SER A 153 19.29 7.93 -18.99
C SER A 153 18.03 8.77 -19.18
N LYS A 154 17.32 8.56 -20.29
CA LYS A 154 16.04 9.27 -20.55
C LYS A 154 14.88 8.73 -19.72
N GLY A 155 15.09 7.60 -19.04
CA GLY A 155 14.04 6.91 -18.32
C GLY A 155 13.21 5.96 -19.19
N GLY A 156 11.99 5.67 -18.78
CA GLY A 156 11.06 4.87 -19.58
C GLY A 156 9.83 4.37 -18.83
N LEU A 157 9.04 3.53 -19.50
CA LEU A 157 7.74 3.10 -19.01
C LEU A 157 7.86 2.15 -17.82
N MET A 158 7.00 2.36 -16.83
CA MET A 158 6.91 1.58 -15.60
C MET A 158 5.50 1.04 -15.43
N PHE A 159 5.40 -0.26 -15.17
CA PHE A 159 4.16 -0.95 -14.85
C PHE A 159 4.37 -1.83 -13.62
N ASN A 160 3.43 -1.78 -12.69
CA ASN A 160 3.50 -2.55 -11.47
C ASN A 160 2.11 -3.01 -11.07
N THR A 161 1.98 -4.28 -10.74
CA THR A 161 0.71 -4.85 -10.29
C THR A 161 0.96 -5.79 -9.13
N GLY A 162 0.00 -5.91 -8.23
CA GLY A 162 0.16 -6.80 -7.09
C GLY A 162 -1.06 -6.87 -6.19
N ALA A 163 -0.92 -7.65 -5.13
CA ALA A 163 -1.95 -7.84 -4.13
C ALA A 163 -1.35 -7.92 -2.71
N GLY A 164 -2.14 -7.55 -1.72
CA GLY A 164 -1.68 -7.43 -0.36
C GLY A 164 -2.79 -7.35 0.67
N MET A 165 -2.39 -7.15 1.91
CA MET A 165 -3.24 -7.04 3.07
C MET A 165 -3.02 -5.69 3.75
N GLU A 166 -4.10 -4.97 4.01
CA GLU A 166 -4.10 -3.71 4.75
C GLU A 166 -4.78 -3.88 6.11
N LEU A 167 -4.07 -3.51 7.17
CA LEU A 167 -4.53 -3.51 8.54
C LEU A 167 -4.84 -2.08 9.00
N ALA A 168 -6.12 -1.79 9.18
CA ALA A 168 -6.59 -0.53 9.76
C ALA A 168 -6.25 -0.47 11.26
N SER A 169 -5.64 0.64 11.67
CA SER A 169 -5.30 0.97 13.06
C SER A 169 -6.27 2.02 13.63
N TRP A 170 -6.24 2.23 14.94
CA TRP A 170 -7.31 2.90 15.72
C TRP A 170 -7.45 4.42 15.51
N ARG A 171 -6.64 5.04 14.64
CA ARG A 171 -6.56 6.50 14.47
C ARG A 171 -6.45 6.92 13.00
N ARG A 172 -7.34 6.42 12.14
CA ARG A 172 -7.35 6.69 10.67
C ARG A 172 -6.09 6.29 9.90
N ASN A 173 -5.08 5.72 10.56
CA ASN A 173 -3.90 5.16 9.94
C ASN A 173 -4.12 3.69 9.59
N ALA A 174 -3.45 3.22 8.55
CA ALA A 174 -3.35 1.79 8.25
C ALA A 174 -1.93 1.42 7.83
N VAL A 175 -1.61 0.15 8.02
CA VAL A 175 -0.37 -0.45 7.54
C VAL A 175 -0.72 -1.45 6.46
N ASN A 176 0.07 -1.54 5.41
CA ASN A 176 -0.08 -2.54 4.37
C ASN A 176 1.19 -3.36 4.16
N ILE A 177 0.99 -4.60 3.76
CA ILE A 177 2.02 -5.49 3.25
C ILE A 177 1.50 -6.11 1.95
N GLY A 178 2.36 -6.28 0.96
CA GLY A 178 1.93 -6.84 -0.32
C GLY A 178 3.08 -7.43 -1.10
N VAL A 179 2.70 -8.24 -2.09
CA VAL A 179 3.60 -8.79 -3.09
C VAL A 179 3.12 -8.40 -4.47
N GLY A 180 4.06 -8.07 -5.36
CA GLY A 180 3.74 -7.62 -6.69
C GLY A 180 4.81 -7.99 -7.71
N TYR A 181 4.48 -7.70 -8.95
CA TYR A 181 5.37 -7.81 -10.09
C TYR A 181 5.56 -6.43 -10.72
N ARG A 182 6.81 -6.09 -11.01
CA ARG A 182 7.20 -4.83 -11.62
C ARG A 182 7.90 -5.09 -12.94
N TYR A 183 7.36 -4.47 -13.97
CA TYR A 183 7.96 -4.36 -15.29
C TYR A 183 8.43 -2.92 -15.48
N GLN A 184 9.70 -2.72 -15.79
CA GLN A 184 10.23 -1.40 -16.08
C GLN A 184 11.17 -1.44 -17.28
N LYS A 185 10.92 -0.57 -18.25
CA LYS A 185 11.77 -0.38 -19.42
C LYS A 185 12.55 0.91 -19.25
N ILE A 186 13.88 0.87 -19.34
CA ILE A 186 14.75 2.05 -19.31
C ILE A 186 15.50 2.11 -20.65
N THR A 187 15.49 3.27 -21.30
CA THR A 187 16.21 3.48 -22.56
C THR A 187 17.40 4.41 -22.35
N TYR A 188 18.58 3.94 -22.78
CA TYR A 188 19.83 4.68 -22.78
C TYR A 188 20.17 5.10 -24.21
N LYS A 189 20.58 6.35 -24.41
CA LYS A 189 21.11 6.82 -25.70
C LYS A 189 22.62 7.01 -25.59
N TYR A 190 23.35 6.37 -26.49
CA TYR A 190 24.77 6.65 -26.69
C TYR A 190 24.93 7.77 -27.73
N GLU A 191 25.65 8.83 -27.38
CA GLU A 191 26.14 9.81 -28.34
C GLU A 191 27.66 9.71 -28.39
N HIS A 192 28.18 9.15 -29.48
CA HIS A 192 29.60 9.08 -29.75
C HIS A 192 29.94 10.21 -30.72
N ASP A 193 30.86 11.11 -30.34
CA ASP A 193 31.28 12.20 -31.21
C ASP A 193 32.57 11.83 -31.98
N ARG A 194 32.62 12.28 -33.24
CA ARG A 194 33.63 12.07 -34.30
C ARG A 194 33.63 10.74 -35.07
N SER A 195 32.66 10.56 -35.95
CA SER A 195 32.86 10.47 -37.42
C SER A 195 31.74 9.73 -38.16
N GLU A 196 30.91 8.96 -37.47
CA GLU A 196 29.75 8.30 -38.08
C GLU A 196 28.58 8.27 -37.08
N ARG A 197 27.44 8.89 -37.44
CA ARG A 197 26.22 8.91 -36.62
C ARG A 197 25.57 7.53 -36.59
N TYR A 198 26.10 6.61 -35.79
CA TYR A 198 25.38 5.41 -35.38
C TYR A 198 24.73 5.66 -34.02
N MET A 199 23.42 5.89 -34.04
CA MET A 199 22.58 6.02 -32.84
C MET A 199 22.26 4.62 -32.30
N ASN A 200 23.00 4.16 -31.30
CA ASN A 200 22.67 2.93 -30.61
C ASN A 200 21.76 3.24 -29.41
N GLU A 201 20.52 2.74 -29.45
CA GLU A 201 19.58 2.77 -28.34
C GLU A 201 19.70 1.48 -27.53
N LEU A 202 20.20 1.57 -26.29
CA LEU A 202 20.25 0.45 -25.37
C LEU A 202 18.95 0.41 -24.57
N ILE A 203 18.17 -0.65 -24.77
CA ILE A 203 16.89 -0.87 -24.10
C ILE A 203 17.09 -1.93 -23.03
N THR A 204 17.03 -1.54 -21.76
CA THR A 204 17.10 -2.49 -20.64
C THR A 204 15.69 -2.71 -20.08
N CYS A 205 15.28 -3.96 -19.98
CA CYS A 205 14.00 -4.36 -19.39
C CYS A 205 14.25 -5.03 -18.03
N TYR A 206 13.64 -4.49 -16.98
CA TYR A 206 13.70 -5.03 -15.62
C TYR A 206 12.38 -5.74 -15.29
N ASN A 207 12.48 -7.02 -14.91
CA ASN A 207 11.37 -7.86 -14.47
C ASN A 207 11.61 -8.28 -13.02
N ARG A 208 10.92 -7.66 -12.07
CA ARG A 208 11.21 -7.83 -10.64
C ARG A 208 9.98 -8.21 -9.83
N LEU A 209 10.19 -9.09 -8.86
CA LEU A 209 9.24 -9.33 -7.78
C LEU A 209 9.42 -8.26 -6.71
N GLU A 210 8.31 -7.71 -6.25
CA GLU A 210 8.25 -6.66 -5.25
C GLU A 210 7.65 -7.21 -3.97
N VAL A 211 8.33 -7.01 -2.85
CA VAL A 211 7.76 -7.16 -1.51
C VAL A 211 7.63 -5.76 -0.93
N GLN A 212 6.40 -5.31 -0.72
CA GLN A 212 6.06 -3.95 -0.30
C GLN A 212 5.56 -3.92 1.14
N PHE A 213 6.05 -2.95 1.90
CA PHE A 213 5.50 -2.54 3.18
C PHE A 213 5.17 -1.05 3.14
N GLY A 214 4.02 -0.65 3.69
CA GLY A 214 3.60 0.74 3.61
C GLY A 214 2.67 1.20 4.72
N PHE A 215 2.59 2.52 4.84
CA PHE A 215 1.72 3.26 5.74
C PHE A 215 0.73 4.08 4.93
N VAL A 216 -0.50 4.15 5.43
CA VAL A 216 -1.61 4.90 4.85
C VAL A 216 -2.15 5.84 5.91
N PHE A 217 -2.24 7.12 5.57
CA PHE A 217 -2.82 8.18 6.40
C PHE A 217 -4.11 8.66 5.75
N ARG A 218 -5.18 8.79 6.54
CA ARG A 218 -6.54 9.19 6.09
C ARG A 218 -7.12 10.29 6.98
#